data_AF-A0A7C2JM22-F1
#
_entry.id   AF-A0A7C2JM22-F1
#
_cell.length_a   1.000
_cell.length_b   1.000
_cell.length_c   1.000
_cell.angle_alpha   90.00
_cell.angle_beta   90.00
_cell.angle_gamma   90.00
#
_symmetry.space_group_name_H-M   'P 1'
#
loop_
_entity.id
_entity.type
_entity.pdbx_description
1 polymer ?
#
loop_
_entity_poly.entity_id
_entity_poly.type
_entity_poly.pdbx_seq_one_letter_code
_entity_poly.pdbx_strand_id
1 'polypeptide(L)'
;MSAIDELAQYREEMLRCSRCGYCQAACPVYEALRREPMTARGRIQLLRALSEGSLPPSPTLSRLVYCCTDCQSCGVTCPAGVRTEEIFAAGRQALAESDCLPPTLSVLQERIESSHNISGEPNENRLLWAENLSTRPDDLVGKEGAEVLLFTGCVSALYPMAYGILQDLVEILVAAEVNFTTLGTDEWCCGYPLLSAGLPFTDVMAHNLEAVKATGARTLVTTCPSCYHMWKHKYS
;
A
#
# COMPACT_ATOMS: atom_id res chain seq x y z
N MET A 1 -2.01 1.44 24.08
CA MET A 1 -2.54 2.74 23.61
C MET A 1 -3.47 2.38 22.45
N SER A 2 -4.70 2.90 22.41
CA SER A 2 -5.64 2.58 21.33
C SER A 2 -5.27 3.35 20.05
N ALA A 3 -5.66 2.90 18.86
CA ALA A 3 -5.43 3.70 17.64
C ALA A 3 -6.17 5.05 17.66
N ILE A 4 -7.24 5.20 18.46
CA ILE A 4 -7.87 6.52 18.69
C ILE A 4 -6.93 7.43 19.49
N ASP A 5 -6.20 6.91 20.48
CA ASP A 5 -5.19 7.67 21.21
C ASP A 5 -4.01 8.06 20.29
N GLU A 6 -3.65 7.19 19.33
CA GLU A 6 -2.66 7.51 18.29
C GLU A 6 -3.15 8.63 17.36
N LEU A 7 -4.40 8.57 16.91
CA LEU A 7 -5.02 9.66 16.15
C LEU A 7 -5.03 10.98 16.93
N ALA A 8 -5.25 10.93 18.25
CA ALA A 8 -5.27 12.11 19.12
C ALA A 8 -3.92 12.84 19.17
N GLN A 9 -2.81 12.17 18.89
CA GLN A 9 -1.48 12.81 18.80
C GLN A 9 -1.41 13.85 17.67
N TYR A 10 -2.25 13.70 16.64
CA TYR A 10 -2.34 14.63 15.52
C TYR A 10 -3.25 15.83 15.78
N ARG A 11 -3.74 16.04 17.01
CA ARG A 11 -4.66 17.13 17.34
C ARG A 11 -4.17 18.51 16.92
N GLU A 12 -2.92 18.85 17.26
CA GLU A 12 -2.33 20.14 16.90
C GLU A 12 -2.19 20.29 15.37
N GLU A 13 -1.86 19.21 14.67
CA GLU A 13 -1.81 19.18 13.21
C GLU A 13 -3.21 19.41 12.59
N MET A 14 -4.24 18.77 13.13
CA MET A 14 -5.63 18.94 12.70
C MET A 14 -6.14 20.37 12.93
N LEU A 15 -5.68 21.04 14.00
CA LEU A 15 -6.04 22.42 14.33
C LEU A 15 -5.45 23.46 13.36
N ARG A 16 -4.37 23.13 12.63
CA ARG A 16 -3.80 24.00 11.60
C ARG A 16 -4.71 24.18 10.39
N CYS A 17 -5.72 23.34 10.22
CA CYS A 17 -6.67 23.43 9.11
C CYS A 17 -7.57 24.67 9.24
N SER A 18 -7.29 25.71 8.44
CA SER A 18 -8.09 26.94 8.34
C SER A 18 -9.38 26.81 7.51
N ARG A 19 -9.68 25.61 7.01
CA ARG A 19 -10.87 25.30 6.20
C ARG A 19 -11.00 26.13 4.90
N CYS A 20 -9.88 26.65 4.39
CA CYS A 20 -9.81 27.54 3.22
C CYS A 20 -10.33 26.95 1.89
N GLY A 21 -10.38 25.63 1.73
CA GLY A 21 -10.98 24.98 0.54
C GLY A 21 -10.01 24.61 -0.59
N TYR A 22 -8.71 24.90 -0.48
CA TYR A 22 -7.71 24.45 -1.49
C TYR A 22 -7.72 22.93 -1.69
N CYS A 23 -7.76 22.19 -0.58
CA CYS A 23 -7.86 20.73 -0.64
C CYS A 23 -9.14 20.21 -1.31
N GLN A 24 -10.24 20.96 -1.28
CA GLN A 24 -11.48 20.59 -1.96
C GLN A 24 -11.35 20.80 -3.46
N ALA A 25 -10.75 21.93 -3.89
CA ALA A 25 -10.52 22.22 -5.30
C ALA A 25 -9.61 21.19 -5.97
N ALA A 26 -8.64 20.63 -5.24
CA ALA A 26 -7.71 19.62 -5.74
C ALA A 26 -8.20 18.16 -5.56
N CYS A 27 -9.37 17.92 -4.97
CA CYS A 27 -9.79 16.57 -4.60
C CYS A 27 -10.61 15.89 -5.71
N PRO A 28 -10.12 14.78 -6.33
CA PRO A 28 -10.86 14.09 -7.39
C PRO A 28 -12.17 13.46 -6.88
N VAL A 29 -12.20 13.04 -5.61
CA VAL A 29 -13.40 12.50 -4.96
C VAL A 29 -14.48 13.58 -4.84
N TYR A 30 -14.08 14.81 -4.48
CA TYR A 30 -15.02 15.92 -4.41
C TYR A 30 -15.49 16.35 -5.80
N GLU A 31 -14.61 16.35 -6.79
CA GLU A 31 -14.98 16.62 -8.18
C GLU A 31 -16.10 15.68 -8.67
N ALA A 32 -15.98 14.39 -8.38
CA ALA A 32 -16.94 13.37 -8.78
C ALA A 32 -18.23 13.39 -7.94
N LEU A 33 -18.13 13.49 -6.61
CA LEU A 33 -19.27 13.27 -5.70
C LEU A 33 -19.89 14.56 -5.17
N ARG A 34 -19.17 15.68 -5.21
CA ARG A 34 -19.57 17.00 -4.69
C ARG A 34 -20.02 16.98 -3.22
N ARG A 35 -19.45 16.08 -2.41
CA ARG A 35 -19.75 15.94 -0.98
C ARG A 35 -18.65 16.51 -0.12
N GLU A 36 -18.95 17.59 0.58
CA GLU A 36 -18.00 18.28 1.45
C GLU A 36 -17.34 17.40 2.53
N PRO A 37 -18.06 16.48 3.22
CA PRO A 37 -17.42 15.60 4.22
C PRO A 37 -16.35 14.65 3.64
N MET A 38 -16.30 14.48 2.32
CA MET A 38 -15.31 13.67 1.60
C MET A 38 -14.12 14.50 1.09
N THR A 39 -14.00 15.77 1.47
CA THR A 39 -12.79 16.57 1.22
C THR A 39 -11.78 16.34 2.34
N ALA A 40 -10.53 16.78 2.17
CA ALA A 40 -9.55 16.68 3.25
C ALA A 40 -9.97 17.51 4.47
N ARG A 41 -10.45 18.75 4.28
CA ARG A 41 -10.93 19.58 5.39
C ARG A 41 -12.13 18.96 6.11
N GLY A 42 -13.04 18.32 5.38
CA GLY A 42 -14.17 17.58 5.95
C GLY A 42 -13.69 16.43 6.83
N ARG A 43 -12.82 15.56 6.28
CA ARG A 43 -12.24 14.42 7.03
C ARG A 43 -11.46 14.85 8.26
N ILE A 44 -10.67 15.92 8.18
CA ILE A 44 -9.93 16.43 9.34
C ILE A 44 -10.87 16.78 10.49
N GLN A 45 -12.00 17.45 10.23
CA GLN A 45 -12.95 17.77 11.31
C GLN A 45 -13.61 16.52 11.89
N LEU A 46 -13.93 15.54 11.03
CA LEU A 46 -14.54 14.28 11.47
C LEU A 46 -13.57 13.43 12.30
N LEU A 47 -12.32 13.31 11.86
CA LEU A 47 -11.28 12.57 12.58
C LEU A 47 -10.88 13.27 13.88
N ARG A 48 -10.89 14.62 13.89
CA ARG A 48 -10.73 15.37 15.13
C ARG A 48 -11.87 15.06 16.10
N ALA A 49 -13.12 15.12 15.65
CA ALA A 49 -14.28 14.82 16.48
C ALA A 49 -14.24 13.38 17.03
N LEU A 50 -13.75 12.42 16.22
CA LEU A 50 -13.48 11.05 16.64
C LEU A 50 -12.42 11.00 17.74
N SER A 51 -11.28 11.66 17.55
CA SER A 51 -10.19 11.70 18.54
C SER A 51 -10.57 12.39 19.86
N GLU A 52 -11.49 13.36 19.80
CA GLU A 52 -11.99 14.07 20.99
C GLU A 52 -13.16 13.32 21.68
N GLY A 53 -13.56 12.15 21.17
CA GLY A 53 -14.68 11.35 21.72
C GLY A 53 -16.08 11.92 21.47
N SER A 54 -16.16 13.05 20.75
CA SER A 54 -17.44 13.72 20.42
C SER A 54 -18.19 13.08 19.25
N LEU A 55 -17.52 12.22 18.48
CA LEU A 55 -18.09 11.45 17.38
C LEU A 55 -17.67 9.98 17.52
N PRO A 56 -18.58 9.02 17.74
CA PRO A 56 -18.21 7.62 17.79
C PRO A 56 -17.82 7.08 16.41
N PRO A 57 -16.98 6.02 16.33
CA PRO A 57 -16.77 5.30 15.09
C PRO A 57 -18.10 4.77 14.56
N SER A 58 -18.28 4.82 13.24
CA SER A 58 -19.48 4.32 12.59
C SER A 58 -19.21 3.91 11.14
N PRO A 59 -20.04 3.04 10.54
CA PRO A 59 -19.93 2.71 9.11
C PRO A 59 -20.02 3.95 8.21
N THR A 60 -20.77 4.97 8.61
CA THR A 60 -20.86 6.22 7.86
C THR A 60 -19.55 7.00 7.90
N LEU A 61 -18.93 7.14 9.08
CA LEU A 61 -17.62 7.79 9.22
C LEU A 61 -16.57 7.03 8.44
N SER A 62 -16.54 5.70 8.56
CA SER A 62 -15.65 4.82 7.82
C SER A 62 -15.72 5.06 6.32
N ARG A 63 -16.92 5.05 5.73
CA ARG A 63 -17.11 5.36 4.31
C ARG A 63 -16.55 6.73 3.92
N LEU A 64 -16.72 7.75 4.76
CA LEU A 64 -16.21 9.09 4.47
C LEU A 64 -14.67 9.11 4.44
N VAL A 65 -14.02 8.42 5.37
CA VAL A 65 -12.57 8.32 5.48
C VAL A 65 -11.98 7.46 4.34
N TYR A 66 -12.48 6.24 4.14
CA TYR A 66 -11.96 5.30 3.14
C TYR A 66 -12.27 5.67 1.69
N CYS A 67 -13.20 6.61 1.44
CA CYS A 67 -13.39 7.16 0.10
C CYS A 67 -12.21 8.02 -0.37
N CYS A 68 -11.26 8.38 0.51
CA CYS A 68 -10.00 9.01 0.13
C CYS A 68 -9.17 8.05 -0.74
N THR A 69 -8.67 8.51 -1.88
CA THR A 69 -7.80 7.73 -2.79
C THR A 69 -6.32 7.78 -2.42
N ASP A 70 -5.96 8.49 -1.34
CA ASP A 70 -4.57 8.66 -0.90
C ASP A 70 -3.62 9.34 -1.91
N CYS A 71 -4.17 10.10 -2.85
CA CYS A 71 -3.41 10.77 -3.93
C CYS A 71 -2.52 11.94 -3.47
N GLN A 72 -2.60 12.35 -2.20
CA GLN A 72 -1.85 13.46 -1.59
C GLN A 72 -1.99 14.86 -2.22
N SER A 73 -2.85 15.07 -3.22
CA SER A 73 -3.08 16.39 -3.81
C SER A 73 -3.48 17.45 -2.78
N CYS A 74 -4.22 17.03 -1.74
CA CYS A 74 -4.64 17.91 -0.65
C CYS A 74 -3.49 18.36 0.28
N GLY A 75 -2.49 17.52 0.53
CA GLY A 75 -1.31 17.87 1.32
C GLY A 75 -0.42 18.84 0.56
N VAL A 76 -0.16 18.55 -0.71
CA VAL A 76 0.68 19.37 -1.61
C VAL A 76 0.11 20.77 -1.81
N THR A 77 -1.22 20.91 -1.99
CA THR A 77 -1.85 22.22 -2.20
C THR A 77 -2.10 23.01 -0.92
N CYS A 78 -1.88 22.42 0.26
CA CYS A 78 -2.28 23.03 1.53
C CYS A 78 -1.40 24.24 1.87
N PRO A 79 -1.94 25.48 1.91
CA PRO A 79 -1.13 26.66 2.26
C PRO A 79 -0.67 26.65 3.73
N ALA A 80 -1.39 25.93 4.59
CA ALA A 80 -1.03 25.78 6.00
C ALA A 80 -0.07 24.60 6.24
N GLY A 81 0.26 23.81 5.20
CA GLY A 81 1.15 22.65 5.31
C GLY A 81 0.63 21.56 6.25
N VAL A 82 -0.69 21.32 6.26
CA VAL A 82 -1.31 20.27 7.09
C VAL A 82 -0.90 18.90 6.56
N ARG A 83 -0.34 18.05 7.42
CA ARG A 83 0.09 16.68 7.08
C ARG A 83 -1.11 15.73 6.99
N THR A 84 -1.84 15.84 5.88
CA THR A 84 -3.08 15.07 5.65
C THR A 84 -2.84 13.57 5.56
N GLU A 85 -1.70 13.14 5.03
CA GLU A 85 -1.31 11.72 4.95
C GLU A 85 -1.30 11.05 6.31
N GLU A 86 -0.64 11.65 7.30
CA GLU A 86 -0.46 11.09 8.63
C GLU A 86 -1.79 11.05 9.38
N ILE A 87 -2.57 12.14 9.31
CA ILE A 87 -3.91 12.21 9.92
C ILE A 87 -4.83 11.12 9.34
N PHE A 88 -4.82 10.92 8.02
CA PHE A 88 -5.71 9.96 7.38
C PHE A 88 -5.26 8.52 7.58
N ALA A 89 -3.95 8.26 7.60
CA ALA A 89 -3.41 6.95 7.96
C ALA A 89 -3.82 6.57 9.39
N ALA A 90 -3.59 7.46 10.37
CA ALA A 90 -4.00 7.24 11.76
C ALA A 90 -5.52 7.10 11.89
N GLY A 91 -6.28 7.89 11.12
CA GLY A 91 -7.75 7.81 11.10
C GLY A 91 -8.27 6.48 10.54
N ARG A 92 -7.63 5.93 9.50
CA ARG A 92 -7.96 4.59 8.97
C ARG A 92 -7.60 3.51 9.98
N GLN A 93 -6.44 3.59 10.64
CA GLN A 93 -6.06 2.65 11.70
C GLN A 93 -7.06 2.66 12.86
N ALA A 94 -7.48 3.85 13.33
CA ALA A 94 -8.50 3.99 14.37
C ALA A 94 -9.84 3.36 13.98
N LEU A 95 -10.22 3.44 12.71
CA LEU A 95 -11.44 2.80 12.19
C LEU A 95 -11.26 1.29 11.98
N ALA A 96 -10.08 0.83 11.60
CA ALA A 96 -9.75 -0.57 11.39
C ALA A 96 -9.74 -1.37 12.71
N GLU A 97 -9.26 -0.77 13.81
CA GLU A 97 -9.32 -1.36 15.16
C GLU A 97 -10.73 -1.31 15.79
N SER A 98 -11.64 -0.56 15.19
CA SER A 98 -13.05 -0.54 15.57
C SER A 98 -13.87 -1.52 14.72
N ASP A 99 -15.13 -1.78 15.09
CA ASP A 99 -16.08 -2.59 14.29
C ASP A 99 -16.58 -1.88 13.01
N CYS A 100 -15.79 -0.95 12.46
CA CYS A 100 -16.15 -0.11 11.31
C CYS A 100 -15.22 -0.26 10.11
N LEU A 101 -14.32 -1.25 10.08
CA LEU A 101 -13.56 -1.58 8.88
C LEU A 101 -14.54 -1.94 7.73
N PRO A 102 -14.36 -1.37 6.52
CA PRO A 102 -15.16 -1.76 5.36
C PRO A 102 -15.07 -3.28 5.09
N PRO A 103 -16.18 -3.99 4.88
CA PRO A 103 -16.15 -5.46 4.71
C PRO A 103 -15.24 -5.94 3.57
N THR A 104 -15.12 -5.16 2.50
CA THR A 104 -14.22 -5.47 1.38
C THR A 104 -12.74 -5.47 1.78
N LEU A 105 -12.36 -4.67 2.79
CA LEU A 105 -11.00 -4.64 3.32
C LEU A 105 -10.75 -5.81 4.29
N SER A 106 -11.76 -6.25 5.05
CA SER A 106 -11.68 -7.50 5.82
C SER A 106 -11.43 -8.71 4.91
N VAL A 107 -12.18 -8.82 3.81
CA VAL A 107 -11.97 -9.90 2.81
C VAL A 107 -10.58 -9.82 2.18
N LEU A 108 -10.07 -8.61 1.92
CA LEU A 108 -8.71 -8.43 1.40
C LEU A 108 -7.65 -8.86 2.43
N GLN A 109 -7.87 -8.55 3.72
CA GLN A 109 -7.00 -8.97 4.81
C GLN A 109 -6.92 -10.49 4.90
N GLU A 110 -8.08 -11.15 5.04
CA GLU A 110 -8.17 -12.61 5.11
C GLU A 110 -7.50 -13.28 3.91
N ARG A 111 -7.65 -12.69 2.72
CA ARG A 111 -7.00 -13.17 1.50
C ARG A 111 -5.48 -13.07 1.57
N ILE A 112 -4.93 -11.94 2.01
CA ILE A 112 -3.48 -11.78 2.14
C ILE A 112 -2.93 -12.68 3.26
N GLU A 113 -3.67 -12.89 4.35
CA GLU A 113 -3.28 -13.81 5.43
C GLU A 113 -3.25 -15.27 4.96
N SER A 114 -4.23 -15.69 4.16
CA SER A 114 -4.37 -17.09 3.71
C SER A 114 -3.58 -17.45 2.45
N SER A 115 -3.49 -16.54 1.48
CA SER A 115 -2.86 -16.79 0.17
C SER A 115 -1.56 -16.01 -0.03
N HIS A 116 -1.23 -15.11 0.90
CA HIS A 116 -0.04 -14.25 0.83
C HIS A 116 -0.01 -13.29 -0.37
N ASN A 117 -1.12 -13.12 -1.09
CA ASN A 117 -1.25 -12.22 -2.23
C ASN A 117 -2.66 -11.60 -2.31
N ILE A 118 -2.84 -10.64 -3.23
CA ILE A 118 -4.11 -9.89 -3.35
C ILE A 118 -5.15 -10.58 -4.25
N SER A 119 -4.76 -11.55 -5.06
CA SER A 119 -5.69 -12.23 -5.99
C SER A 119 -6.42 -13.38 -5.30
N GLY A 120 -5.83 -14.00 -4.27
CA GLY A 120 -6.38 -15.18 -3.61
C GLY A 120 -6.02 -16.47 -4.33
N GLU A 121 -5.14 -16.38 -5.33
CA GLU A 121 -4.63 -17.51 -6.09
C GLU A 121 -3.53 -18.23 -5.28
N PRO A 122 -3.28 -19.52 -5.55
CA PRO A 122 -2.09 -20.21 -5.05
C PRO A 122 -0.81 -19.44 -5.42
N ASN A 123 0.13 -19.32 -4.47
CA ASN A 123 1.37 -18.55 -4.68
C ASN A 123 2.29 -19.21 -5.74
N GLU A 124 2.05 -20.48 -6.09
CA GLU A 124 2.68 -21.19 -7.19
C GLU A 124 2.42 -20.52 -8.54
N ASN A 125 1.28 -19.83 -8.69
CA ASN A 125 0.90 -19.14 -9.92
C ASN A 125 1.75 -17.89 -10.21
N ARG A 126 2.59 -17.45 -9.26
CA ARG A 126 3.45 -16.26 -9.41
C ARG A 126 4.51 -16.39 -10.49
N LEU A 127 4.73 -17.58 -11.05
CA LEU A 127 5.69 -17.80 -12.15
C LEU A 127 5.04 -17.94 -13.53
N LEU A 128 3.70 -17.90 -13.62
CA LEU A 128 3.00 -18.06 -14.91
C LEU A 128 3.37 -16.97 -15.92
N TRP A 129 3.64 -15.74 -15.47
CA TRP A 129 4.09 -14.66 -16.35
C TRP A 129 5.40 -15.00 -17.07
N ALA A 130 6.27 -15.83 -16.48
CA ALA A 130 7.58 -16.18 -17.04
C ALA A 130 7.49 -17.23 -18.15
N GLU A 131 6.37 -17.95 -18.28
CA GLU A 131 6.19 -19.00 -19.30
C GLU A 131 6.18 -18.45 -20.73
N ASN A 132 5.79 -17.18 -20.89
CA ASN A 132 5.72 -16.51 -22.19
C ASN A 132 6.87 -15.53 -22.44
N LEU A 133 7.96 -15.61 -21.65
CA LEU A 133 9.18 -14.84 -21.92
C LEU A 133 9.84 -15.31 -23.22
N SER A 134 10.28 -14.37 -24.04
CA SER A 134 11.03 -14.67 -25.28
C SER A 134 12.35 -15.39 -24.97
N THR A 135 13.03 -14.98 -23.91
CA THR A 135 14.23 -15.61 -23.35
C THR A 135 14.07 -15.71 -21.84
N ARG A 136 13.69 -16.89 -21.35
CA ARG A 136 13.60 -17.15 -19.91
C ARG A 136 14.97 -17.61 -19.38
N PRO A 137 15.56 -16.92 -18.38
CA PRO A 137 16.74 -17.43 -17.69
C PRO A 137 16.41 -18.74 -16.95
N ASP A 138 17.25 -19.76 -17.12
CA ASP A 138 17.09 -21.05 -16.42
C ASP A 138 17.18 -20.90 -14.90
N ASP A 139 17.94 -19.90 -14.45
CA ASP A 139 18.19 -19.55 -13.06
C ASP A 139 17.35 -18.36 -12.57
N LEU A 140 16.22 -18.05 -13.20
CA LEU A 140 15.37 -16.90 -12.83
C LEU A 140 14.93 -16.89 -11.35
N VAL A 141 14.84 -18.05 -10.71
CA VAL A 141 14.45 -18.20 -9.30
C VAL A 141 15.60 -18.84 -8.54
N GLY A 142 16.00 -18.22 -7.43
CA GLY A 142 16.99 -18.81 -6.52
C GLY A 142 18.43 -18.87 -7.07
N LYS A 143 18.78 -18.05 -8.08
CA LYS A 143 20.17 -17.93 -8.55
C LYS A 143 21.14 -17.61 -7.42
N GLU A 144 22.09 -18.51 -7.17
CA GLU A 144 23.16 -18.26 -6.21
C GLU A 144 24.07 -17.12 -6.67
N GLY A 145 24.41 -16.21 -5.76
CA GLY A 145 25.30 -15.09 -6.05
C GLY A 145 24.68 -13.99 -6.92
N ALA A 146 23.36 -13.94 -7.08
CA ALA A 146 22.69 -12.81 -7.75
C ALA A 146 22.97 -11.48 -7.02
N GLU A 147 23.31 -10.43 -7.78
CA GLU A 147 23.56 -9.10 -7.22
C GLU A 147 22.27 -8.29 -7.05
N VAL A 148 21.28 -8.60 -7.89
CA VAL A 148 19.98 -7.93 -7.95
C VAL A 148 18.86 -8.92 -7.63
N LEU A 149 17.92 -8.50 -6.79
CA LEU A 149 16.65 -9.17 -6.61
C LEU A 149 15.55 -8.36 -7.29
N LEU A 150 14.84 -8.98 -8.23
CA LEU A 150 13.60 -8.45 -8.80
C LEU A 150 12.41 -8.93 -7.95
N PHE A 151 11.86 -8.02 -7.14
CA PHE A 151 10.62 -8.24 -6.40
C PHE A 151 9.44 -7.95 -7.34
N THR A 152 8.74 -9.02 -7.73
CA THR A 152 7.81 -9.05 -8.86
C THR A 152 6.50 -8.31 -8.57
N GLY A 153 6.04 -8.34 -7.33
CA GLY A 153 4.78 -7.76 -6.88
C GLY A 153 3.55 -8.53 -7.35
N CYS A 154 2.47 -8.49 -6.55
CA CYS A 154 1.28 -9.31 -6.84
C CYS A 154 0.61 -8.97 -8.18
N VAL A 155 0.49 -7.69 -8.54
CA VAL A 155 -0.23 -7.30 -9.76
C VAL A 155 0.47 -7.83 -11.01
N SER A 156 1.76 -7.54 -11.15
CA SER A 156 2.53 -7.96 -12.32
C SER A 156 2.79 -9.47 -12.37
N ALA A 157 2.80 -10.17 -11.23
CA ALA A 157 3.00 -11.62 -11.19
C ALA A 157 1.70 -12.44 -11.36
N LEU A 158 0.53 -11.91 -10.97
CA LEU A 158 -0.71 -12.69 -10.86
C LEU A 158 -1.87 -12.19 -11.74
N TYR A 159 -1.78 -11.00 -12.33
CA TYR A 159 -2.82 -10.49 -13.23
C TYR A 159 -2.31 -10.49 -14.68
N PRO A 160 -2.83 -11.34 -15.58
CA PRO A 160 -2.33 -11.49 -16.94
C PRO A 160 -2.23 -10.20 -17.74
N MET A 161 -3.18 -9.28 -17.51
CA MET A 161 -3.18 -7.93 -18.11
C MET A 161 -1.95 -7.07 -17.76
N ALA A 162 -1.19 -7.43 -16.73
CA ALA A 162 -0.01 -6.71 -16.26
C ALA A 162 1.31 -7.48 -16.46
N TYR A 163 1.27 -8.69 -17.03
CA TYR A 163 2.47 -9.53 -17.23
C TYR A 163 3.54 -8.83 -18.08
N GLY A 164 3.13 -8.09 -19.11
CA GLY A 164 4.06 -7.38 -20.01
C GLY A 164 5.05 -6.47 -19.27
N ILE A 165 4.62 -5.81 -18.19
CA ILE A 165 5.50 -4.93 -17.41
C ILE A 165 6.71 -5.68 -16.84
N LEU A 166 6.47 -6.89 -16.33
CA LEU A 166 7.52 -7.70 -15.72
C LEU A 166 8.37 -8.41 -16.78
N GLN A 167 7.72 -8.85 -17.87
CA GLN A 167 8.39 -9.45 -19.01
C GLN A 167 9.37 -8.48 -19.68
N ASP A 168 8.92 -7.27 -20.01
CA ASP A 168 9.74 -6.22 -20.62
C ASP A 168 10.94 -5.88 -19.73
N LEU A 169 10.74 -5.78 -18.41
CA LEU A 169 11.86 -5.52 -17.49
C LEU A 169 12.87 -6.67 -17.48
N VAL A 170 12.41 -7.92 -17.48
CA VAL A 170 13.30 -9.09 -17.54
C VAL A 170 14.09 -9.10 -18.84
N GLU A 171 13.47 -8.82 -19.98
CA GLU A 171 14.18 -8.73 -21.26
C GLU A 171 15.26 -7.65 -21.24
N ILE A 172 14.98 -6.49 -20.65
CA ILE A 172 15.97 -5.43 -20.46
C ILE A 172 17.13 -5.90 -19.56
N LEU A 173 16.84 -6.56 -18.43
CA LEU A 173 17.87 -7.05 -17.50
C LEU A 173 18.76 -8.11 -18.16
N VAL A 174 18.16 -9.01 -18.94
CA VAL A 174 18.90 -10.04 -19.71
C VAL A 174 19.77 -9.40 -20.77
N ALA A 175 19.22 -8.47 -21.58
CA ALA A 175 19.97 -7.76 -22.62
C ALA A 175 21.10 -6.89 -22.06
N ALA A 176 20.96 -6.40 -20.83
CA ALA A 176 21.97 -5.64 -20.10
C ALA A 176 22.95 -6.53 -19.31
N GLU A 177 22.85 -7.86 -19.42
CA GLU A 177 23.68 -8.84 -18.72
C GLU A 177 23.68 -8.65 -17.19
N VAL A 178 22.55 -8.21 -16.62
CA VAL A 178 22.43 -8.01 -15.18
C VAL A 178 22.36 -9.38 -14.48
N ASN A 179 23.14 -9.54 -13.41
CA ASN A 179 23.09 -10.72 -12.57
C ASN A 179 21.94 -10.60 -11.54
N PHE A 180 20.75 -11.09 -11.90
CA PHE A 180 19.55 -10.99 -11.07
C PHE A 180 18.87 -12.33 -10.78
N THR A 181 17.99 -12.32 -9.76
CA THR A 181 17.11 -13.42 -9.36
C THR A 181 15.73 -12.88 -8.97
N THR A 182 14.77 -13.78 -8.75
CA THR A 182 13.45 -13.50 -8.17
C THR A 182 13.19 -14.42 -6.98
N LEU A 183 12.21 -14.08 -6.13
CA LEU A 183 11.76 -14.95 -5.05
C LEU A 183 10.79 -16.06 -5.52
N GLY A 184 10.26 -15.95 -6.75
CA GLY A 184 9.30 -16.89 -7.29
C GLY A 184 8.08 -17.08 -6.38
N THR A 185 7.83 -18.33 -5.99
CA THR A 185 6.68 -18.72 -5.14
C THR A 185 6.84 -18.32 -3.68
N ASP A 186 8.06 -18.01 -3.25
CA ASP A 186 8.36 -17.56 -1.89
C ASP A 186 8.06 -16.06 -1.69
N GLU A 187 7.71 -15.34 -2.77
CA GLU A 187 7.35 -13.92 -2.64
C GLU A 187 5.95 -13.73 -2.06
N TRP A 188 5.85 -13.01 -0.93
CA TRP A 188 4.57 -12.59 -0.38
C TRP A 188 4.23 -11.17 -0.84
N CYS A 189 2.98 -10.75 -0.63
CA CYS A 189 2.51 -9.38 -0.86
C CYS A 189 3.49 -8.37 -0.25
N CYS A 190 3.63 -7.16 -0.80
CA CYS A 190 4.46 -6.15 -0.14
C CYS A 190 3.80 -5.57 1.14
N GLY A 191 2.53 -5.88 1.40
CA GLY A 191 1.78 -5.36 2.55
C GLY A 191 1.19 -3.96 2.37
N TYR A 192 1.47 -3.27 1.26
CA TYR A 192 0.91 -1.92 1.01
C TYR A 192 -0.62 -1.84 1.13
N PRO A 193 -1.42 -2.81 0.61
CA PRO A 193 -2.88 -2.74 0.76
C PRO A 193 -3.34 -2.80 2.22
N LEU A 194 -2.64 -3.57 3.07
CA LEU A 194 -2.91 -3.65 4.51
C LEU A 194 -2.53 -2.33 5.20
N LEU A 195 -1.34 -1.80 4.92
CA LEU A 195 -0.91 -0.49 5.43
C LEU A 195 -1.91 0.61 5.06
N SER A 196 -2.31 0.68 3.79
CA SER A 196 -3.26 1.69 3.30
C SER A 196 -4.64 1.53 3.93
N ALA A 197 -5.03 0.31 4.31
CA ALA A 197 -6.26 0.01 5.03
C ALA A 197 -6.19 0.37 6.53
N GLY A 198 -5.02 0.67 7.08
CA GLY A 198 -4.82 0.83 8.53
C GLY A 198 -4.70 -0.50 9.27
N LEU A 199 -4.32 -1.58 8.57
CA LEU A 199 -4.18 -2.93 9.10
C LEU A 199 -2.71 -3.32 9.29
N PRO A 200 -2.41 -4.25 10.22
CA PRO A 200 -1.05 -4.75 10.41
C PRO A 200 -0.56 -5.51 9.18
N PHE A 201 0.76 -5.46 8.94
CA PHE A 201 1.42 -6.16 7.83
C PHE A 201 2.77 -6.78 8.26
N THR A 202 3.00 -6.91 9.57
CA THR A 202 4.28 -7.31 10.15
C THR A 202 4.73 -8.70 9.73
N ASP A 203 3.80 -9.65 9.61
CA ASP A 203 4.13 -11.04 9.26
C ASP A 203 4.63 -11.13 7.83
N VAL A 204 3.95 -10.42 6.94
CA VAL A 204 4.32 -10.29 5.53
C VAL A 204 5.67 -9.59 5.37
N MET A 205 5.91 -8.55 6.16
CA MET A 205 7.20 -7.86 6.18
C MET A 205 8.32 -8.77 6.68
N ALA A 206 8.10 -9.52 7.78
CA ALA A 206 9.10 -10.40 8.37
C ALA A 206 9.52 -11.51 7.39
N HIS A 207 8.55 -12.19 6.77
CA HIS A 207 8.80 -13.20 5.74
C HIS A 207 9.61 -12.63 4.58
N ASN A 208 9.16 -11.52 3.98
CA ASN A 208 9.85 -10.91 2.84
C ASN A 208 11.28 -10.49 3.20
N LEU A 209 11.51 -9.92 4.39
CA LEU A 209 12.86 -9.55 4.84
C LEU A 209 13.79 -10.76 4.96
N GLU A 210 13.28 -11.89 5.47
CA GLU A 210 14.03 -13.13 5.56
C GLU A 210 14.35 -13.70 4.17
N ALA A 211 13.32 -13.85 3.32
CA ALA A 211 13.45 -14.37 1.97
C ALA A 211 14.46 -13.55 1.13
N VAL A 212 14.37 -12.22 1.17
CA VAL A 212 15.31 -11.34 0.46
C VAL A 212 16.73 -11.47 1.00
N LYS A 213 16.92 -11.50 2.33
CA LYS A 213 18.25 -11.68 2.94
C LYS A 213 18.89 -13.01 2.53
N ALA A 214 18.10 -14.09 2.45
CA ALA A 214 18.57 -15.41 2.06
C ALA A 214 19.15 -15.44 0.63
N THR A 215 18.71 -14.56 -0.26
CA THR A 215 19.25 -14.47 -1.63
C THR A 215 20.67 -13.89 -1.70
N GLY A 216 21.09 -13.12 -0.68
CA GLY A 216 22.36 -12.40 -0.69
C GLY A 216 22.44 -11.21 -1.65
N ALA A 217 21.35 -10.87 -2.35
CA ALA A 217 21.31 -9.75 -3.28
C ALA A 217 21.54 -8.40 -2.56
N ARG A 218 22.23 -7.48 -3.23
CA ARG A 218 22.57 -6.14 -2.68
C ARG A 218 21.64 -5.05 -3.16
N THR A 219 20.98 -5.27 -4.29
CA THR A 219 20.07 -4.31 -4.90
C THR A 219 18.70 -4.96 -5.07
N LEU A 220 17.65 -4.25 -4.66
CA LEU A 220 16.26 -4.68 -4.87
C LEU A 220 15.60 -3.78 -5.91
N VAL A 221 14.98 -4.39 -6.92
CA VAL A 221 14.25 -3.73 -8.00
C VAL A 221 12.79 -4.12 -7.92
N THR A 222 11.89 -3.15 -8.14
CA THR A 222 10.44 -3.39 -8.21
C THR A 222 9.84 -2.69 -9.42
N THR A 223 8.87 -3.28 -10.08
CA THR A 223 8.04 -2.62 -11.11
C THR A 223 6.87 -1.84 -10.52
N CYS A 224 6.44 -2.21 -9.31
CA CYS A 224 5.29 -1.65 -8.63
C CYS A 224 5.69 -0.51 -7.67
N PRO A 225 5.17 0.72 -7.84
CA PRO A 225 5.47 1.85 -6.95
C PRO A 225 5.10 1.59 -5.48
N SER A 226 4.04 0.83 -5.23
CA SER A 226 3.67 0.43 -3.86
C SER A 226 4.69 -0.53 -3.25
N CYS A 227 5.23 -1.47 -4.04
CA CYS A 227 6.31 -2.34 -3.56
C CYS A 227 7.56 -1.51 -3.24
N TYR A 228 7.96 -0.60 -4.14
CA TYR A 228 9.05 0.35 -3.89
C TYR A 228 8.82 1.13 -2.58
N HIS A 229 7.63 1.68 -2.37
CA HIS A 229 7.32 2.44 -1.16
C HIS A 229 7.50 1.59 0.11
N MET A 230 7.00 0.35 0.11
CA MET A 230 7.15 -0.55 1.26
C MET A 230 8.62 -0.86 1.54
N TRP A 231 9.38 -1.27 0.52
CA TRP A 231 10.80 -1.58 0.66
C TRP A 231 11.64 -0.37 1.07
N LYS A 232 11.34 0.81 0.53
CA LYS A 232 12.13 2.03 0.77
C LYS A 232 11.84 2.69 2.12
N HIS A 233 10.59 2.65 2.57
CA HIS A 233 10.12 3.49 3.68
C HIS A 233 9.50 2.71 4.85
N LYS A 234 9.16 1.44 4.70
CA LYS A 234 8.44 0.65 5.71
C LYS A 234 9.19 -0.59 6.17
N TYR A 235 9.96 -1.23 5.29
CA TYR A 235 10.77 -2.40 5.60
C TYR A 235 12.15 -1.92 6.07
N SER A 236 12.20 -1.46 7.32
CA SER A 236 13.42 -1.01 8.00
C SER A 236 13.90 -2.02 9.03
#